data_AF-A0A699QJ93-F1
#
_entry.id   AF-A0A699QJ93-F1
#
_cell.length_a   1.000
_cell.length_b   1.000
_cell.length_c   1.000
_cell.angle_alpha   90.00
_cell.angle_beta   90.00
_cell.angle_gamma   90.00
#
_symmetry.space_group_name_H-M   'P 1'
#
loop_
_entity.id
_entity.type
_entity.pdbx_description
1 polymer ?
#
loop_
_entity_poly.entity_id
_entity_poly.type
_entity_poly.pdbx_seq_one_letter_code
_entity_poly.pdbx_strand_id
1 'polypeptide(L)'
;QVTGTVSKEKRVEDVLVIRSFPEVFPEDLPGLSPPRQVEFHIDLIPGATPVARAPYRLAPSELEELSEQLKELSEKGFMRPSSSPWGAPVLFVKRKMVRSACASTTGNSIN
;
A
#
# COMPACT_ATOMS: atom_id res chain seq x y z
N GLN A 1 12.92 49.36 12.37
CA GLN A 1 11.82 48.46 11.95
C GLN A 1 12.37 47.57 10.85
N VAL A 2 12.45 46.25 11.09
CA VAL A 2 12.91 45.26 10.10
C VAL A 2 11.71 44.34 9.88
N THR A 3 11.01 44.51 8.76
CA THR A 3 9.93 43.62 8.36
C THR A 3 10.56 42.32 7.84
N GLY A 4 10.57 41.30 8.68
CA GLY A 4 10.93 39.94 8.29
C GLY A 4 9.93 39.42 7.26
N THR A 5 10.38 39.18 6.04
CA THR A 5 9.57 38.52 5.01
C THR A 5 9.43 37.05 5.38
N VAL A 6 8.26 36.66 5.86
CA VAL A 6 7.88 35.25 6.03
C VAL A 6 7.74 34.66 4.63
N SER A 7 8.71 33.85 4.20
CA SER A 7 8.62 33.08 2.96
C SER A 7 7.49 32.06 3.10
N LYS A 8 6.40 32.24 2.33
CA LYS A 8 5.32 31.25 2.25
C LYS A 8 5.90 29.94 1.71
N GLU A 9 5.80 28.87 2.49
CA GLU A 9 6.10 27.52 2.02
C GLU A 9 5.25 27.22 0.78
N LYS A 10 5.91 26.78 -0.30
CA LYS A 10 5.23 26.41 -1.55
C LYS A 10 4.46 25.12 -1.31
N ARG A 11 3.14 25.15 -1.51
CA ARG A 11 2.27 23.98 -1.38
C ARG A 11 2.31 23.17 -2.68
N VAL A 12 2.02 21.88 -2.61
CA VAL A 12 2.00 21.00 -3.79
C VAL A 12 0.92 21.47 -4.79
N GLU A 13 -0.19 21.98 -4.26
CA GLU A 13 -1.28 22.60 -5.00
C GLU A 13 -0.88 23.87 -5.78
N ASP A 14 0.31 24.46 -5.54
CA ASP A 14 0.79 25.62 -6.30
C ASP A 14 1.39 25.21 -7.67
N VAL A 15 1.62 23.92 -7.89
CA VAL A 15 2.15 23.39 -9.15
C VAL A 15 1.06 23.38 -10.21
N LEU A 16 1.26 24.14 -11.29
CA LEU A 16 0.28 24.30 -12.38
C LEU A 16 -0.26 22.97 -12.91
N VAL A 17 0.62 21.98 -13.10
CA VAL A 17 0.23 20.65 -13.60
C VAL A 17 -0.73 19.94 -12.65
N ILE A 18 -0.53 20.04 -11.33
CA ILE A 18 -1.39 19.39 -10.33
C ILE A 18 -2.77 20.05 -10.32
N ARG A 19 -2.81 21.39 -10.41
CA ARG A 19 -4.07 22.15 -10.51
C ARG A 19 -4.83 21.86 -11.80
N SER A 20 -4.13 21.59 -12.90
CA SER A 20 -4.74 21.27 -14.19
C SER A 20 -5.29 19.84 -14.26
N PHE A 21 -4.82 18.93 -13.42
CA PHE A 21 -5.22 17.51 -13.44
C PHE A 21 -5.55 16.97 -12.03
N PRO A 22 -6.55 17.54 -11.34
CA PRO A 22 -6.88 17.14 -9.97
C PRO A 22 -7.37 15.68 -9.88
N GLU A 23 -7.95 15.12 -10.94
CA GLU A 23 -8.38 13.71 -10.98
C GLU A 23 -7.20 12.71 -11.02
N VAL A 24 -6.05 13.13 -11.55
CA VAL A 24 -4.86 12.28 -11.72
C VAL A 24 -3.96 12.34 -10.48
N PHE A 25 -4.04 13.44 -9.72
CA PHE A 25 -3.29 13.67 -8.50
C PHE A 25 -4.20 13.91 -7.28
N PRO A 26 -5.09 12.95 -6.94
CA PRO A 26 -5.92 13.08 -5.74
C PRO A 26 -5.07 12.95 -4.48
N GLU A 27 -5.51 13.61 -3.40
CA GLU A 27 -4.87 13.53 -2.08
C GLU A 27 -4.94 12.10 -1.51
N ASP A 28 -6.02 11.38 -1.83
CA ASP A 28 -6.26 9.98 -1.46
C ASP A 28 -6.35 9.07 -2.69
N LEU A 29 -5.98 7.80 -2.53
CA LEU A 29 -6.05 6.81 -3.62
C LEU A 29 -7.49 6.56 -4.08
N PRO A 30 -7.80 6.72 -5.39
CA PRO A 30 -9.14 6.56 -5.94
C PRO A 30 -9.48 5.09 -6.14
N GLY A 31 -9.73 4.36 -5.04
CA GLY A 31 -10.19 2.96 -5.04
C GLY A 31 -9.44 2.02 -6.01
N LEU A 32 -10.08 0.92 -6.38
CA LEU A 32 -9.56 0.06 -7.44
C LEU A 32 -9.62 0.75 -8.80
N SER A 33 -8.57 0.56 -9.60
CA SER A 33 -8.57 0.98 -11.00
C SER A 33 -9.78 0.37 -11.74
N PRO A 34 -10.39 1.09 -12.70
CA PRO A 34 -11.40 0.51 -13.57
C PRO A 34 -10.90 -0.79 -14.22
N PRO A 35 -11.80 -1.74 -14.56
CA PRO A 35 -11.44 -2.98 -15.23
C PRO A 35 -10.58 -2.67 -16.46
N ARG A 36 -9.34 -3.14 -16.43
CA ARG A 36 -8.42 -3.00 -17.56
C ARG A 36 -8.73 -4.10 -18.57
N GLN A 37 -8.57 -3.82 -19.86
CA GLN A 37 -8.72 -4.85 -20.91
C GLN A 37 -7.72 -6.01 -20.74
N VAL A 38 -6.62 -5.77 -20.02
CA VAL A 38 -5.61 -6.77 -19.69
C VAL A 38 -5.70 -7.10 -18.20
N GLU A 39 -6.01 -8.37 -17.91
CA GLU A 39 -5.91 -8.93 -16.58
C GLU A 39 -4.44 -9.21 -16.23
N PHE A 40 -4.03 -8.87 -15.01
CA PHE A 40 -2.70 -9.26 -14.54
C PHE A 40 -2.75 -10.71 -14.09
N HIS A 41 -1.99 -11.58 -14.76
CA HIS A 41 -1.81 -12.97 -14.36
C HIS A 41 -0.41 -13.18 -13.77
N ILE A 42 -0.31 -14.09 -12.80
CA ILE A 42 0.98 -14.55 -12.25
C ILE A 42 1.16 -15.98 -12.71
N ASP A 43 2.06 -16.21 -13.67
CA ASP A 43 2.41 -17.55 -14.13
C ASP A 43 3.18 -18.29 -13.04
N LEU A 44 2.71 -19.49 -12.69
CA LEU A 44 3.41 -20.39 -11.79
C LEU A 44 4.29 -21.34 -12.59
N ILE A 45 5.49 -21.60 -12.07
CA ILE A 45 6.36 -22.64 -12.63
C ILE A 45 5.68 -24.01 -12.43
N PRO A 46 5.70 -24.91 -13.43
CA PRO A 46 5.11 -26.24 -13.30
C PRO A 46 5.64 -26.98 -12.08
N GLY A 47 4.74 -27.48 -11.23
CA GLY A 47 5.08 -28.16 -9.98
C GLY A 47 5.24 -27.26 -8.76
N ALA A 48 5.03 -25.94 -8.88
CA ALA A 48 4.97 -25.04 -7.73
C ALA A 48 3.85 -25.44 -6.77
N THR A 49 4.19 -25.67 -5.50
CA THR A 49 3.24 -26.00 -4.45
C THR A 49 2.90 -24.75 -3.62
N PRO A 50 1.66 -24.62 -3.13
CA PRO A 50 1.29 -23.52 -2.26
C PRO A 50 2.12 -23.48 -0.99
N VAL A 51 2.57 -22.29 -0.62
CA VAL A 51 3.29 -22.03 0.64
C VAL A 51 2.46 -21.10 1.50
N ALA A 52 2.17 -21.54 2.72
CA ALA A 52 1.55 -20.74 3.77
C ALA A 52 2.48 -20.66 4.98
N ARG A 53 2.88 -19.45 5.37
CA ARG A 53 3.73 -19.22 6.55
C ARG A 53 2.93 -18.52 7.64
N ALA A 54 3.24 -18.86 8.88
CA ALA A 54 2.64 -18.21 10.04
C ALA A 54 3.00 -16.70 10.06
N PRO A 55 2.06 -15.83 10.46
CA PRO A 55 2.35 -14.41 10.68
C PRO A 55 3.49 -14.20 11.68
N TYR A 56 4.25 -13.12 11.53
CA TYR A 56 5.22 -12.71 12.53
C TYR A 56 4.52 -12.28 13.83
N ARG A 57 5.26 -12.36 14.94
CA ARG A 57 4.77 -11.83 16.22
C ARG A 57 4.78 -10.30 16.13
N LEU A 58 3.61 -9.71 16.36
CA LEU A 58 3.40 -8.27 16.40
C LEU A 58 3.05 -7.85 17.82
N ALA A 59 3.50 -6.66 18.23
CA ALA A 59 3.07 -6.05 19.49
C ALA A 59 1.57 -5.69 19.41
N PRO A 60 0.85 -5.54 20.55
CA PRO A 60 -0.56 -5.18 20.54
C PRO A 60 -0.88 -3.90 19.73
N SER A 61 -0.03 -2.87 19.82
CA SER A 61 -0.19 -1.63 19.05
C SER A 61 0.00 -1.82 17.55
N GLU A 62 0.87 -2.75 17.13
CA GLU A 62 1.09 -3.06 15.72
C GLU A 62 -0.09 -3.87 15.15
N LEU A 63 -0.72 -4.72 15.96
CA LEU A 63 -1.94 -5.43 15.57
C LEU A 63 -3.11 -4.47 15.36
N GLU A 64 -3.26 -3.47 16.23
CA GLU A 64 -4.28 -2.42 16.10
C GLU A 64 -4.04 -1.62 14.81
N GLU A 65 -2.82 -1.12 14.59
CA GLU A 65 -2.44 -0.41 13.37
C GLU A 65 -2.67 -1.26 12.11
N LEU A 66 -2.32 -2.55 12.14
CA LEU A 66 -2.57 -3.46 11.03
C LEU A 66 -4.06 -3.61 10.75
N SER A 67 -4.89 -3.74 11.80
CA SER A 67 -6.33 -3.91 11.66
C SER A 67 -7.00 -2.70 11.01
N GLU A 68 -6.56 -1.48 11.37
CA GLU A 68 -7.04 -0.24 10.78
C GLU A 68 -6.66 -0.14 9.30
N GLN A 69 -5.40 -0.43 8.97
CA GLN A 69 -4.93 -0.44 7.57
C GLN A 69 -5.68 -1.46 6.72
N LEU A 70 -5.90 -2.67 7.23
CA LEU A 70 -6.66 -3.71 6.52
C LEU A 70 -8.12 -3.30 6.31
N LYS A 71 -8.75 -2.67 7.31
CA LYS A 71 -10.12 -2.18 7.21
C LYS A 71 -10.23 -1.09 6.15
N GLU A 72 -9.36 -0.08 6.19
CA GLU A 72 -9.34 1.01 5.21
C GLU A 72 -9.17 0.48 3.78
N LEU A 73 -8.21 -0.43 3.57
CA LEU A 73 -7.97 -1.03 2.26
C LEU A 73 -9.14 -1.90 1.79
N SER A 74 -9.83 -2.59 2.70
CA SER A 74 -11.03 -3.37 2.39
C SER A 74 -12.22 -2.48 2.03
N GLU A 75 -12.42 -1.37 2.74
CA GLU A 75 -13.48 -0.39 2.47
C GLU A 75 -13.26 0.32 1.13
N LYS A 76 -12.00 0.61 0.79
CA LYS A 76 -11.61 1.15 -0.53
C LYS A 76 -11.66 0.09 -1.65
N GLY A 77 -11.89 -1.18 -1.31
CA GLY A 77 -12.02 -2.29 -2.25
C GLY A 77 -10.69 -2.85 -2.77
N PHE A 78 -9.54 -2.40 -2.26
CA PHE A 78 -8.22 -2.89 -2.70
C PHE A 78 -7.99 -4.36 -2.33
N MET A 79 -8.59 -4.81 -1.23
CA MET A 79 -8.48 -6.18 -0.75
C MET A 79 -9.86 -6.75 -0.41
N ARG A 80 -9.93 -8.09 -0.39
CA ARG A 80 -11.09 -8.84 0.08
C ARG A 80 -10.63 -10.07 0.87
N PRO A 81 -11.43 -10.56 1.84
CA PRO A 81 -11.16 -11.85 2.47
C PRO A 81 -11.03 -12.97 1.41
N SER A 82 -10.09 -13.88 1.61
CA SER A 82 -9.87 -15.02 0.71
C SER A 82 -9.50 -16.28 1.47
N SER A 83 -9.83 -17.44 0.89
CA SER A 83 -9.47 -18.77 1.40
C SER A 83 -8.37 -19.38 0.51
N SER A 84 -7.23 -18.71 0.42
CA SER A 84 -6.10 -19.13 -0.42
C SER A 84 -5.23 -20.19 0.27
N PRO A 85 -4.73 -21.20 -0.45
CA PRO A 85 -3.69 -22.09 0.07
C PRO A 85 -2.32 -21.40 0.17
N TRP A 86 -2.17 -20.20 -0.41
CA TRP A 86 -0.97 -19.37 -0.34
C TRP A 86 -1.10 -18.33 0.78
N GLY A 87 -0.06 -18.18 1.60
CA GLY A 87 -0.05 -17.22 2.71
C GLY A 87 1.34 -16.65 2.98
N ALA A 88 1.47 -15.33 2.85
CA ALA A 88 2.68 -14.58 3.16
C ALA A 88 2.53 -13.82 4.49
N PRO A 89 3.55 -13.82 5.37
CA PRO A 89 3.48 -13.05 6.60
C PRO A 89 3.64 -11.55 6.33
N VAL A 90 2.99 -10.73 7.15
CA VAL A 90 3.06 -9.25 7.08
C VAL A 90 4.19 -8.71 7.95
N LEU A 91 4.88 -7.70 7.46
CA LEU A 91 5.92 -6.94 8.17
C LEU A 91 5.61 -5.45 8.13
N PHE A 92 5.93 -4.74 9.21
CA PHE A 92 5.88 -3.27 9.23
C PHE A 92 7.21 -2.65 8.80
N VAL A 93 7.14 -1.72 7.85
CA VAL A 93 8.28 -0.93 7.39
C VAL A 93 8.09 0.52 7.81
N LYS A 94 9.07 1.08 8.52
CA LYS A 94 9.07 2.49 8.93
C LYS A 94 9.32 3.39 7.71
N ARG A 95 8.35 4.22 7.34
CA ARG A 95 8.56 5.35 6.41
C ARG A 95 8.69 6.65 7.19
N LYS A 96 9.01 7.76 6.51
CA LYS A 96 9.30 9.06 7.16
C LYS A 96 8.20 9.53 8.12
N MET A 97 6.93 9.26 7.80
CA MET A 97 5.79 9.70 8.63
C MET A 97 4.79 8.59 8.99
N VAL A 98 4.76 7.49 8.23
CA VAL A 98 3.75 6.43 8.38
C VAL A 98 4.45 5.08 8.34
N ARG A 99 4.02 4.10 9.15
CA ARG A 99 4.47 2.72 8.96
C ARG A 99 3.61 2.06 7.90
N SER A 100 4.24 1.28 7.03
CA SER A 100 3.54 0.56 5.97
C SER A 100 3.60 -0.93 6.27
N ALA A 101 2.45 -1.58 6.31
CA ALA A 101 2.38 -3.03 6.22
C ALA A 101 2.83 -3.49 4.82
N CYS A 102 3.65 -4.54 4.77
CA CYS A 102 4.14 -5.15 3.55
C CYS A 102 4.06 -6.68 3.65
N ALA A 103 3.58 -7.34 2.61
CA ALA A 103 3.65 -8.79 2.51
C ALA A 103 5.11 -9.22 2.26
N SER A 104 5.62 -10.10 3.11
CA SER A 104 6.96 -10.64 2.95
C SER A 104 6.94 -11.89 2.08
N THR A 105 7.63 -11.82 0.96
CA THR A 105 7.96 -13.01 0.16
C THR A 105 9.37 -13.43 0.56
N THR A 106 9.50 -14.36 1.52
CA THR A 106 10.80 -15.04 1.67
C THR A 106 10.92 -16.01 0.52
N GLY A 107 11.52 -15.55 -0.57
CA GLY A 107 11.95 -16.42 -1.65
C GLY A 107 13.24 -17.12 -1.24
N ASN A 108 13.23 -18.45 -1.26
CA ASN A 108 14.22 -19.05 -2.15
C ASN A 108 13.89 -18.50 -3.53
N SER A 109 14.82 -17.74 -4.12
CA SER A 109 14.72 -17.28 -5.50
C SER A 109 14.28 -18.45 -6.36
N ILE A 110 13.08 -18.37 -6.91
CA ILE A 110 12.69 -19.23 -8.03
C ILE A 110 13.20 -18.46 -9.26
N ASN A 111 14.49 -18.63 -9.54
CA ASN A 111 15.03 -18.44 -10.87
C ASN A 111 14.83 -19.74 -11.65
#